data_AF-A0A6V7U5A8-F1
#
_entry.id   AF-A0A6V7U5A8-F1
#
_cell.length_a   1.000
_cell.length_b   1.000
_cell.length_c   1.000
_cell.angle_alpha   90.00
_cell.angle_beta   90.00
_cell.angle_gamma   90.00
#
_symmetry.space_group_name_H-M   'P 1'
#
loop_
_entity.id
_entity.type
_entity.pdbx_description
1 polymer ?
#
loop_
_entity_poly.entity_id
_entity_poly.type
_entity_poly.pdbx_seq_one_letter_code
_entity_poly.pdbx_strand_id
1 'polypeptide(L)' 'MNISSSSPSFPPSQQINNLNNRRNSFLYLGICLTLLGCLISIISIALPGWQILDLPELNAVHEHAILFDCIISERKLKEN' A
#
# COMPACT_ATOMS: atom_id res chain seq x y z
N MET A 1 -45.80 -24.60 19.98
CA MET A 1 -44.42 -24.99 20.35
C MET A 1 -43.56 -23.75 20.25
N ASN A 2 -43.14 -23.17 21.38
CA ASN A 2 -42.35 -21.94 21.39
C ASN A 2 -40.89 -22.34 21.63
N ILE A 3 -40.06 -22.26 20.59
CA ILE A 3 -38.63 -22.58 20.67
C ILE A 3 -37.97 -21.35 21.30
N SER A 4 -37.81 -21.36 22.61
CA SER A 4 -37.01 -20.37 23.33
C SER A 4 -35.54 -20.55 22.92
N SER A 5 -35.10 -19.77 21.93
CA SER A 5 -33.68 -19.63 21.58
C SER A 5 -32.98 -18.90 22.73
N SER A 6 -32.50 -19.67 23.70
CA SER A 6 -31.61 -19.18 24.75
C SER A 6 -30.30 -18.72 24.11
N SER A 7 -30.26 -17.44 23.73
CA SER A 7 -29.01 -16.79 23.37
C SER A 7 -28.10 -16.87 24.59
N PRO A 8 -26.87 -17.39 24.49
CA PRO A 8 -25.98 -17.47 25.64
C PRO A 8 -25.71 -16.05 26.15
N SER A 9 -26.24 -15.74 27.33
CA SER A 9 -26.00 -14.48 28.03
C SER A 9 -24.60 -14.53 28.63
N PHE A 10 -23.63 -13.98 27.90
CA PHE A 10 -22.26 -13.84 28.39
C PHE A 10 -22.25 -12.94 29.64
N PRO A 11 -21.43 -13.25 30.65
CA PRO A 11 -21.29 -12.38 31.82
C PRO A 11 -20.80 -10.98 31.37
N PRO A 12 -21.24 -9.90 32.05
CA PRO A 12 -20.96 -8.52 31.62
C PRO A 12 -19.46 -8.21 31.48
N SER A 13 -18.61 -8.86 32.28
CA SER A 13 -17.15 -8.78 32.14
C SER A 13 -16.63 -9.30 30.80
N GLN A 14 -17.21 -10.39 30.28
CA GLN A 14 -16.82 -10.93 28.97
C GLN A 14 -17.33 -10.10 27.81
N GLN A 15 -18.49 -9.43 27.94
CA GLN A 15 -18.97 -8.51 26.91
C GLN A 15 -18.07 -7.28 26.75
N ILE A 16 -17.62 -6.70 27.88
CA ILE A 16 -16.70 -5.56 27.89
C ILE A 16 -15.34 -5.94 27.28
N ASN A 17 -14.80 -7.11 27.64
CA ASN A 17 -13.53 -7.60 27.08
C ASN A 17 -13.61 -7.82 25.56
N ASN A 18 -14.70 -8.39 25.06
CA ASN A 18 -14.90 -8.58 23.62
C ASN A 18 -15.02 -7.25 22.86
N LEU A 19 -15.71 -6.26 23.43
CA LEU A 19 -15.82 -4.93 22.83
C LEU A 19 -14.45 -4.24 22.76
N ASN A 20 -13.68 -4.30 23.85
CA ASN A 20 -12.33 -3.74 23.90
C ASN A 20 -11.39 -4.43 22.89
N ASN A 21 -11.44 -5.76 22.79
CA ASN A 21 -10.64 -6.51 21.82
C ASN A 21 -10.98 -6.14 20.37
N ARG A 22 -12.27 -5.96 20.05
CA ARG A 22 -12.68 -5.52 18.71
C ARG A 22 -12.14 -4.12 18.40
N ARG A 23 -12.26 -3.18 19.33
CA ARG A 23 -11.74 -1.81 19.16
C ARG A 23 -10.23 -1.80 18.96
N ASN A 24 -9.50 -2.56 19.78
CA ASN A 24 -8.06 -2.68 19.66
C ASN A 24 -7.66 -3.29 18.31
N SER A 25 -8.38 -4.32 17.85
CA SER A 25 -8.13 -4.93 16.53
C SER A 25 -8.30 -3.94 15.38
N PHE A 26 -9.34 -3.10 15.40
CA PHE A 26 -9.52 -2.06 14.38
C PHE A 26 -8.42 -0.98 14.44
N LEU A 27 -7.97 -0.62 15.65
CA LEU A 27 -6.85 0.32 15.80
C LEU A 27 -5.56 -0.26 15.23
N TYR A 28 -5.22 -1.51 15.55
CA TYR A 28 -4.04 -2.18 14.99
C TYR A 28 -4.12 -2.28 13.46
N LEU A 29 -5.28 -2.67 12.93
CA LEU A 29 -5.49 -2.72 11.49
C LEU A 29 -5.28 -1.34 10.84
N GLY A 30 -5.84 -0.29 11.43
CA GLY A 30 -5.68 1.09 10.94
C GLY A 30 -4.22 1.55 10.95
N ILE A 31 -3.47 1.23 12.02
CA ILE A 31 -2.04 1.53 12.10
C ILE A 31 -1.27 0.80 11.00
N CYS A 32 -1.51 -0.50 10.83
CA CYS A 32 -0.85 -1.30 9.79
C CYS A 32 -1.13 -0.77 8.38
N LEU A 33 -2.39 -0.43 8.07
CA LEU A 33 -2.78 0.13 6.78
C LEU A 33 -2.13 1.51 6.54
N THR A 34 -2.04 2.33 7.58
CA THR A 34 -1.40 3.65 7.49
C THR A 34 0.10 3.50 7.20
N LEU A 35 0.79 2.63 7.94
CA LEU A 35 2.22 2.35 7.70
C LEU A 35 2.46 1.79 6.29
N LEU A 36 1.58 0.89 5.83
CA LEU A 36 1.65 0.34 4.48
C LEU A 36 1.48 1.44 3.42
N GLY A 37 0.49 2.33 3.59
CA GLY A 37 0.28 3.47 2.71
C GLY A 37 1.48 4.43 2.67
N CYS A 38 2.11 4.69 3.82
CA CYS A 38 3.33 5.48 3.90
C CYS A 38 4.48 4.83 3.12
N LEU A 39 4.68 3.52 3.27
CA LEU A 39 5.72 2.79 2.55
C LEU A 39 5.50 2.81 1.04
N ILE A 40 4.25 2.55 0.60
CA ILE A 40 3.89 2.62 -0.82
C ILE A 40 4.14 4.02 -1.37
N SER A 41 3.79 5.07 -0.61
CA SER A 41 4.01 6.45 -1.03
C SER A 41 5.48 6.78 -1.21
N ILE A 42 6.34 6.36 -0.27
CA ILE A 42 7.80 6.55 -0.37
C ILE A 42 8.36 5.82 -1.58
N ILE A 43 7.98 4.55 -1.78
CA ILE A 43 8.42 3.75 -2.93
C ILE A 43 7.94 4.41 -4.23
N SER A 44 6.69 4.84 -4.29
CA SER A 44 6.12 5.49 -5.48
C SER A 44 6.90 6.76 -5.83
N ILE A 45 7.25 7.60 -4.86
CA ILE A 45 8.04 8.81 -5.10
C ILE A 45 9.45 8.48 -5.59
N ALA A 46 10.05 7.39 -5.08
CA ALA A 46 11.41 6.98 -5.42
C ALA A 46 11.53 6.26 -6.78
N LEU A 47 10.46 5.62 -7.27
CA LEU A 47 10.49 4.92 -8.56
C LEU A 47 10.45 5.92 -9.74
N PRO A 48 11.42 5.84 -10.66
CA PRO A 48 11.26 6.41 -11.99
C PRO A 48 10.19 5.63 -12.76
N GLY A 49 9.43 6.32 -13.61
CA GLY A 49 8.33 5.70 -14.38
C GLY A 49 6.96 6.31 -14.14
N TRP A 50 6.89 7.50 -13.52
CA TRP A 50 5.65 8.28 -13.49
C TRP A 50 5.23 8.74 -14.88
N GLN A 51 6.22 9.03 -15.73
CA GLN A 51 6.01 9.36 -17.13
C GLN A 51 7.13 8.75 -17.95
N ILE A 52 6.78 7.82 -18.85
CA ILE A 52 7.71 7.29 -19.84
C ILE A 52 7.49 8.08 -21.12
N LEU A 53 8.55 8.71 -21.62
CA LEU A 53 8.56 9.39 -22.91
C LEU A 53 9.57 8.71 -23.83
N ASP A 54 9.06 8.17 -24.94
CA ASP A 54 9.90 7.63 -26.00
C ASP A 54 10.36 8.78 -26.91
N LEU A 55 11.67 8.97 -27.04
CA LEU A 55 12.26 9.91 -27.99
C LEU A 55 12.82 9.13 -29.19
N PRO A 56 12.00 8.89 -30.24
CA PRO A 56 12.42 8.11 -31.41
C PRO A 56 13.55 8.79 -32.19
N GLU A 57 13.66 10.12 -32.14
CA GLU A 57 14.73 10.86 -32.81
C GLU A 57 16.11 10.66 -32.18
N LEU A 58 16.17 10.26 -30.90
CA LEU A 58 17.42 10.02 -30.16
C LEU A 58 17.66 8.55 -29.83
N ASN A 59 16.77 7.64 -30.23
CA ASN A 59 16.78 6.22 -29.84
C ASN A 59 16.97 6.07 -28.31
N ALA A 60 16.20 6.85 -27.54
CA ALA A 60 16.32 6.91 -26.10
C ALA A 60 14.93 6.90 -25.44
N VAL A 61 14.83 6.22 -24.30
CA VAL A 61 13.68 6.22 -23.41
C VAL A 61 14.02 7.15 -22.25
N HIS A 62 13.15 8.13 -22.01
CA HIS A 62 13.26 9.03 -20.87
C HIS A 62 12.16 8.74 -19.86
N GLU A 63 12.55 8.20 -18.71
CA GLU A 63 11.67 7.98 -17.57
C GLU A 63 11.78 9.17 -16.61
N HIS A 64 10.70 9.93 -16.49
CA HIS A 64 10.57 11.01 -15.51
C HIS A 64 10.21 10.39 -14.15
N ALA A 65 10.99 10.72 -13.11
CA ALA A 65 10.58 10.51 -11.72
C ALA A 65 10.37 11.86 -11.04
N ILE A 66 9.71 11.86 -9.88
CA ILE A 66 9.45 13.09 -9.12
C ILE A 66 10.76 13.74 -8.63
N LEU A 67 11.79 12.93 -8.33
CA LEU A 67 13.05 13.41 -7.76
C LEU A 67 14.25 13.28 -8.72
N PHE A 68 14.23 12.31 -9.64
CA PHE A 68 15.35 11.98 -10.51
C PHE A 68 14.88 11.56 -11.88
N ASP A 69 15.49 12.10 -12.93
CA ASP A 69 15.22 11.70 -14.30
C ASP A 69 16.17 10.61 -14.76
N CYS A 70 15.62 9.56 -15.37
CA CYS A 70 16.38 8.42 -15.87
C CYS A 70 16.32 8.40 -17.40
N ILE A 71 17.46 8.57 -18.06
CA ILE A 71 17.58 8.51 -19.52
C ILE A 71 18.31 7.23 -19.90
N ILE A 72 17.62 6.32 -20.57
CA ILE A 72 18.20 5.12 -21.17
C ILE A 72 18.36 5.38 -22.67
N SER A 73 19.60 5.48 -23.14
CA SER A 73 19.90 5.62 -24.57
C SER A 73 20.55 4.34 -25.11
N GLU A 74 20.00 3.79 -26.20
CA GLU A 74 20.52 2.57 -26.82
C GLU A 74 21.90 2.75 -27.46
N ARG A 75 22.39 3.98 -27.61
CA ARG A 75 23.72 4.26 -28.20
C ARG A 75 24.89 3.70 -27.38
N LYS A 76 24.71 3.47 -26.08
CA LYS A 76 25.75 2.92 -25.18
C LYS A 76 25.88 1.39 -25.22
N LEU A 77 24.96 0.68 -25.89
CA LEU A 77 24.96 -0.79 -25.96
C LEU A 77 25.64 -1.36 -27.20
N LYS A 78 26.17 -0.50 -28.09
CA LYS A 78 26.86 -0.92 -29.33
C LYS A 78 28.37 -0.63 -29.33
N GLU A 79 28.92 -0.24 -28.18
CA GLU A 79 30.34 0.07 -27.98
C GLU A 79 30.91 -0.73 -26.79
N ASN A 80 30.73 -2.05 -26.83
CA ASN A 80 31.54 -3.05 -26.11
C ASN A 80 31.47 -4.37 -26.87
#